data_AF-A0A438E2K7-F1
#
_entry.id   AF-A0A438E2K7-F1
#
_cell.length_a   1.000
_cell.length_b   1.000
_cell.length_c   1.000
_cell.angle_alpha   90.00
_cell.angle_beta   90.00
_cell.angle_gamma   90.00
#
_symmetry.space_group_name_H-M   'P 1'
#
loop_
_entity.id
_entity.type
_entity.pdbx_description
1 polymer ?
#
loop_
_entity_poly.entity_id
_entity_poly.type
_entity_poly.pdbx_seq_one_letter_code
_entity_poly.pdbx_strand_id
1 'polypeptide(L)'
;MSIVCGIPLLECVYCLACARWAWKRCLHTAGHDSETWGLSTAEEFEPVPRLCRYILAVYEEDLHHPLWEPAGGYEINPDWLILKKTYEDTRGCAPPYILYLDHNHADIVLAIRGLNLAKESDYAVLLDNKLGQRKFDGGYVHNGLLKAAGCVLDAECDVLRELVEKYPNYTLTFTGHSLGSGVAALLTMVVVHNRDKLANIDRKRIRCYAIAPARLGACPEE
;
A
#
# COMPACT_ATOMS: atom_id res chain seq x y z
N MET A 1 -5.17 -57.52 14.11
CA MET A 1 -3.95 -56.80 14.55
C MET A 1 -3.41 -56.04 13.35
N SER A 2 -3.76 -54.75 13.10
CA SER A 2 -3.05 -53.97 12.05
C SER A 2 -3.42 -52.49 11.88
N ILE A 3 -4.50 -51.95 12.44
CA ILE A 3 -4.93 -50.56 12.10
C ILE A 3 -4.56 -49.53 13.19
N VAL A 4 -4.55 -49.94 14.46
CA VAL A 4 -4.40 -49.01 15.61
C VAL A 4 -2.95 -48.52 15.82
N CYS A 5 -1.92 -49.29 15.43
CA CYS A 5 -0.52 -48.84 15.52
C CYS A 5 -0.07 -47.91 14.38
N GLY A 6 -0.84 -47.79 13.28
CA GLY A 6 -0.50 -46.93 12.16
C GLY A 6 -0.92 -45.47 12.34
N ILE A 7 -1.96 -45.24 13.16
CA ILE A 7 -2.56 -43.92 13.40
C ILE A 7 -1.55 -42.95 14.05
N PRO A 8 -0.78 -43.33 15.09
CA PRO A 8 0.18 -42.42 15.73
C PRO A 8 1.36 -42.05 14.83
N LEU A 9 1.79 -42.97 13.95
CA LEU A 9 2.86 -42.71 13.00
C LEU A 9 2.40 -41.74 11.89
N LEU A 10 1.17 -41.90 11.41
CA LEU A 10 0.54 -41.00 10.45
C LEU A 10 0.37 -39.59 11.02
N GLU A 11 -0.07 -39.48 12.28
CA GLU A 11 -0.18 -38.21 13.01
C GLU A 11 1.20 -37.54 13.17
N CYS A 12 2.23 -38.29 13.57
CA CYS A 12 3.59 -37.77 13.69
C CYS A 12 4.16 -37.27 12.36
N VAL A 13 3.97 -38.02 11.27
CA VAL A 13 4.42 -37.60 9.92
C VAL A 13 3.67 -36.35 9.47
N TYR A 14 2.37 -36.27 9.72
CA TYR A 14 1.56 -35.09 9.43
C TYR A 14 2.04 -33.88 10.23
N CYS A 15 2.23 -34.01 11.54
CA CYS A 15 2.74 -32.95 12.40
C CYS A 15 4.14 -32.48 11.96
N LEU A 16 5.05 -33.40 11.61
CA LEU A 16 6.38 -33.06 11.10
C LEU A 16 6.31 -32.35 9.75
N ALA A 17 5.40 -32.76 8.85
CA ALA A 17 5.18 -32.10 7.57
C ALA A 17 4.62 -30.68 7.77
N CYS A 18 3.63 -30.50 8.64
CA CYS A 18 3.08 -29.19 9.01
C CYS A 18 4.14 -28.30 9.67
N ALA A 19 4.94 -28.84 10.60
CA ALA A 19 6.02 -28.11 11.25
C ALA A 19 7.10 -27.69 10.25
N ARG A 20 7.51 -28.59 9.34
CA ARG A 20 8.46 -28.27 8.26
C ARG A 20 7.89 -27.23 7.29
N TRP A 21 6.60 -27.32 6.95
CA TRP A 21 5.93 -26.32 6.11
C TRP A 21 5.90 -24.95 6.79
N ALA A 22 5.50 -24.90 8.07
CA ALA A 22 5.48 -23.67 8.86
C ALA A 22 6.90 -23.09 9.00
N TRP A 23 7.88 -23.93 9.32
CA TRP A 23 9.30 -23.58 9.39
C TRP A 23 9.81 -22.97 8.08
N LYS A 24 9.58 -23.64 6.95
CA LYS A 24 9.95 -23.10 5.63
C LYS A 24 9.29 -21.76 5.34
N ARG A 25 8.03 -21.57 5.73
CA ARG A 25 7.28 -20.34 5.47
C ARG A 25 7.69 -19.20 6.40
N CYS A 26 8.07 -19.50 7.64
CA CYS A 26 8.61 -18.51 8.59
C CYS A 26 10.05 -18.14 8.26
N LEU A 27 10.84 -19.06 7.70
CA LEU A 27 12.22 -18.80 7.26
C LEU A 27 12.32 -18.26 5.84
N HIS A 28 11.23 -18.29 5.05
CA HIS A 28 11.23 -17.67 3.73
C HIS A 28 11.16 -16.15 3.90
N THR A 29 12.31 -15.56 4.12
CA THR A 29 12.51 -14.12 4.18
C THR A 29 12.86 -13.63 2.78
N ALA A 30 12.13 -12.63 2.29
CA ALA A 30 12.47 -11.86 1.09
C ALA A 30 13.77 -11.05 1.23
N GLY A 31 14.53 -11.23 2.33
CA GLY A 31 15.76 -10.48 2.62
C GLY A 31 16.88 -10.73 1.62
N HIS A 32 16.84 -11.84 0.88
CA HIS A 32 17.80 -12.10 -0.20
C HIS A 32 17.31 -11.61 -1.57
N ASP A 33 16.05 -11.16 -1.70
CA ASP A 33 15.46 -10.75 -2.98
C ASP A 33 16.15 -9.49 -3.56
N SER A 34 16.84 -8.73 -2.72
CA SER A 34 17.61 -7.54 -3.08
C SER A 34 19.13 -7.74 -3.05
N GLU A 35 19.64 -8.97 -2.88
CA GLU A 35 21.10 -9.23 -2.80
C GLU A 35 21.87 -8.75 -4.03
N THR A 36 21.23 -8.76 -5.20
CA THR A 36 21.82 -8.37 -6.47
C THR A 36 21.55 -6.90 -6.84
N TRP A 37 20.84 -6.15 -6.01
CA TRP A 37 20.45 -4.77 -6.31
C TRP A 37 21.61 -3.82 -5.99
N GLY A 38 21.79 -2.80 -6.83
CA GLY A 38 22.75 -1.73 -6.57
C GLY A 38 22.34 -0.88 -5.37
N LEU A 39 23.31 -0.20 -4.75
CA LEU A 39 23.02 0.83 -3.75
C LEU A 39 22.33 2.01 -4.43
N SER A 40 21.28 2.53 -3.79
CA SER A 40 20.58 3.72 -4.26
C SER A 40 21.43 4.97 -4.05
N THR A 41 21.39 5.91 -4.99
CA THR A 41 22.03 7.22 -4.80
C THR A 41 21.25 8.08 -3.81
N ALA A 42 21.87 9.15 -3.31
CA ALA A 42 21.18 10.09 -2.42
C ALA A 42 19.97 10.73 -3.09
N GLU A 43 20.06 11.04 -4.39
CA GLU A 43 18.99 11.65 -5.18
C GLU A 43 17.82 10.69 -5.40
N GLU A 44 18.10 9.40 -5.63
CA GLU A 44 17.07 8.38 -5.77
C GLU A 44 16.32 8.13 -4.45
N PHE A 45 17.02 8.22 -3.33
CA PHE A 45 16.47 7.99 -2.00
C PHE A 45 15.82 9.23 -1.37
N GLU A 46 16.15 10.44 -1.83
CA GLU A 46 15.65 11.72 -1.31
C GLU A 46 14.12 11.75 -1.08
N PRO A 47 13.28 11.22 -1.99
CA PRO A 47 11.83 11.28 -1.79
C PRO A 47 11.35 10.45 -0.60
N VAL A 48 12.10 9.42 -0.18
CA VAL A 48 11.63 8.43 0.79
C VAL A 48 11.39 9.04 2.18
N PRO A 49 12.34 9.76 2.82
CA PRO A 49 12.08 10.43 4.10
C PRO A 49 10.93 11.43 4.04
N ARG A 50 10.81 12.20 2.94
CA ARG A 50 9.73 13.16 2.73
C ARG A 50 8.36 12.46 2.71
N LEU A 51 8.22 11.42 1.90
CA LEU A 51 6.97 10.65 1.79
C LEU A 51 6.62 9.93 3.09
N CYS A 52 7.62 9.47 3.86
CA CYS A 52 7.40 8.95 5.22
C CYS A 52 6.76 10.00 6.13
N ARG A 53 7.23 11.25 6.10
CA ARG A 53 6.59 12.35 6.86
C ARG A 53 5.15 12.59 6.41
N TYR A 54 4.87 12.52 5.10
CA TYR A 54 3.51 12.68 4.58
C TYR A 54 2.58 11.56 5.03
N ILE A 55 3.08 10.32 5.08
CA ILE A 55 2.33 9.19 5.64
C ILE A 55 2.06 9.41 7.14
N LEU A 56 3.07 9.84 7.90
CA LEU A 56 2.91 10.10 9.34
C LEU A 56 1.91 11.22 9.61
N ALA A 57 1.87 12.26 8.78
CA ALA A 57 0.88 13.33 8.88
C ALA A 57 -0.58 12.84 8.76
N VAL A 58 -0.82 11.71 8.06
CA VAL A 58 -2.16 11.10 8.01
C VAL A 58 -2.62 10.61 9.39
N TYR A 59 -1.69 10.37 10.32
CA TYR A 59 -2.01 9.92 11.69
C TYR A 59 -2.41 11.05 12.62
N GLU A 60 -2.08 12.30 12.29
CA GLU A 60 -2.51 13.47 13.07
C GLU A 60 -4.01 13.67 12.98
N GLU A 61 -4.60 14.38 13.94
CA GLU A 61 -5.99 14.85 13.82
C GLU A 61 -6.03 16.20 13.09
N ASP A 62 -5.27 17.18 13.59
CA ASP A 62 -5.10 18.52 13.01
C ASP A 62 -3.66 18.71 12.51
N LEU A 63 -3.49 19.08 11.24
CA LEU A 63 -2.17 19.37 10.65
C LEU A 63 -1.66 20.78 10.97
N HIS A 64 -2.51 21.69 11.43
CA HIS A 64 -2.06 23.01 11.91
C HIS A 64 -1.52 22.95 13.34
N HIS A 65 -1.96 21.97 14.13
CA HIS A 65 -1.52 21.75 15.51
C HIS A 65 -1.22 20.27 15.75
N PRO A 66 -0.19 19.73 15.07
CA PRO A 66 0.17 18.32 15.19
C PRO A 66 0.68 17.96 16.59
N LEU A 67 0.36 16.75 17.05
CA LEU A 67 0.68 16.27 18.40
C LEU A 67 1.94 15.39 18.45
N TRP A 68 2.27 14.73 17.35
CA TRP A 68 3.28 13.67 17.25
C TRP A 68 4.34 13.98 16.18
N GLU A 69 4.65 15.26 16.00
CA GLU A 69 5.66 15.67 15.03
C GLU A 69 7.03 15.03 15.31
N PRO A 70 7.71 14.52 14.27
CA PRO A 70 9.10 14.12 14.40
C PRO A 70 9.99 15.34 14.61
N ALA A 71 11.24 15.12 15.03
CA ALA A 71 12.23 16.19 15.07
C ALA A 71 12.39 16.82 13.67
N GLY A 72 12.11 18.12 13.55
CA GLY A 72 12.08 18.84 12.26
C GLY A 72 10.69 19.03 11.65
N GLY A 73 9.63 18.48 12.27
CA GLY A 73 8.26 18.60 11.79
C GLY A 73 7.94 17.69 10.61
N TYR A 74 6.70 17.74 10.13
CA TYR A 74 6.31 17.00 8.92
C TYR A 74 6.79 17.64 7.62
N GLU A 75 7.25 18.90 7.66
CA GLU A 75 7.60 19.70 6.48
C GLU A 75 6.45 19.79 5.46
N ILE A 76 5.21 19.72 5.95
CA ILE A 76 3.97 19.91 5.19
C ILE A 76 3.50 21.33 5.38
N ASN A 77 3.05 21.97 4.30
CA ASN A 77 2.25 23.18 4.39
C ASN A 77 0.76 22.80 4.43
N PRO A 78 0.04 22.98 5.56
CA PRO A 78 -1.38 22.62 5.64
C PRO A 78 -2.26 23.28 4.58
N ASP A 79 -1.90 24.46 4.08
CA ASP A 79 -2.65 25.17 3.04
C ASP A 79 -2.60 24.46 1.68
N TRP A 80 -1.67 23.52 1.48
CA TRP A 80 -1.55 22.72 0.25
C TRP A 80 -2.23 21.34 0.38
N LEU A 81 -2.88 21.09 1.51
CA LEU A 81 -3.72 19.91 1.68
C LEU A 81 -5.02 20.07 0.87
N ILE A 82 -5.22 19.21 -0.12
CA ILE A 82 -6.44 19.22 -0.92
C ILE A 82 -7.59 18.56 -0.15
N LEU A 83 -7.32 17.41 0.45
CA LEU A 83 -8.27 16.70 1.30
C LEU A 83 -7.59 15.74 2.26
N LYS A 84 -8.33 15.39 3.31
CA LYS A 84 -8.03 14.34 4.27
C LYS A 84 -9.28 13.50 4.48
N LYS A 85 -9.14 12.19 4.41
CA LYS A 85 -10.23 11.22 4.56
C LYS A 85 -9.97 10.37 5.80
N THR A 86 -10.95 10.37 6.69
CA THR A 86 -10.99 9.59 7.93
C THR A 86 -11.74 8.27 7.70
N TYR A 87 -11.84 7.44 8.74
CA TYR A 87 -12.61 6.19 8.66
C TYR A 87 -14.09 6.45 8.39
N GLU A 88 -14.61 7.56 8.90
CA GLU A 88 -15.98 8.00 8.73
C GLU A 88 -16.25 8.38 7.27
N ASP A 89 -15.29 9.05 6.62
CA ASP A 89 -15.38 9.41 5.20
C ASP A 89 -15.27 8.19 4.28
N THR A 90 -14.33 7.28 4.57
CA THR A 90 -14.15 6.06 3.76
C THR A 90 -15.22 5.01 4.06
N ARG A 91 -15.97 5.14 5.15
CA ARG A 91 -16.94 4.13 5.63
C ARG A 91 -16.30 2.74 5.75
N GLY A 92 -15.01 2.69 6.08
CA GLY A 92 -14.23 1.46 6.23
C GLY A 92 -13.85 0.75 4.92
N CYS A 93 -14.06 1.36 3.75
CA CYS A 93 -13.68 0.75 2.46
C CYS A 93 -12.17 0.78 2.20
N ALA A 94 -11.46 1.73 2.82
CA ALA A 94 -10.02 1.92 2.72
C ALA A 94 -9.50 2.57 4.03
N PRO A 95 -8.20 2.38 4.36
CA PRO A 95 -7.56 3.13 5.44
C PRO A 95 -7.61 4.64 5.18
N PRO A 96 -7.53 5.49 6.22
CA PRO A 96 -7.42 6.94 6.07
C PRO A 96 -6.28 7.37 5.15
N TYR A 97 -6.46 8.49 4.46
CA TYR A 97 -5.45 9.04 3.56
C TYR A 97 -5.56 10.56 3.43
N ILE A 98 -4.51 11.16 2.90
CA ILE A 98 -4.50 12.55 2.46
C ILE A 98 -4.17 12.64 0.97
N LEU A 99 -4.68 13.68 0.33
CA LEU A 99 -4.24 14.15 -0.98
C LEU A 99 -3.56 15.51 -0.79
N TYR A 100 -2.26 15.54 -1.03
CA TYR A 100 -1.39 16.67 -0.76
C TYR A 100 -0.74 17.16 -2.05
N LEU A 101 -0.72 18.48 -2.24
CA LEU A 101 -0.14 19.11 -3.42
C LEU A 101 1.22 19.71 -3.06
N ASP A 102 2.29 18.96 -3.29
CA ASP A 102 3.64 19.39 -2.98
C ASP A 102 4.20 20.29 -4.09
N HIS A 103 4.02 21.59 -3.91
CA HIS A 103 4.49 22.60 -4.87
C HIS A 103 6.02 22.69 -4.94
N ASN A 104 6.74 22.35 -3.87
CA ASN A 104 8.20 22.40 -3.85
C ASN A 104 8.82 21.33 -4.74
N HIS A 105 8.17 20.17 -4.84
CA HIS A 105 8.68 19.02 -5.60
C HIS A 105 7.89 18.75 -6.89
N ALA A 106 6.92 19.60 -7.22
CA ALA A 106 5.99 19.40 -8.33
C ALA A 106 5.36 17.99 -8.28
N ASP A 107 4.70 17.67 -7.17
CA ASP A 107 4.18 16.33 -6.91
C ASP A 107 2.75 16.39 -6.35
N ILE A 108 1.87 15.55 -6.89
CA ILE A 108 0.53 15.28 -6.37
C ILE A 108 0.64 13.99 -5.58
N VAL A 109 0.59 14.07 -4.26
CA VAL A 109 0.85 12.92 -3.39
C VAL A 109 -0.43 12.44 -2.73
N LEU A 110 -0.79 11.18 -2.98
CA LEU A 110 -1.81 10.47 -2.22
C LEU A 110 -1.13 9.55 -1.19
N ALA A 111 -1.17 9.93 0.08
CA ALA A 111 -0.52 9.20 1.17
C ALA A 111 -1.54 8.46 2.02
N ILE A 112 -1.38 7.13 2.14
CA ILE A 112 -2.34 6.22 2.78
C ILE A 112 -1.77 5.66 4.08
N ARG A 113 -2.54 5.77 5.15
CA ARG A 113 -2.22 5.27 6.49
C ARG A 113 -2.09 3.75 6.52
N GLY A 114 -1.27 3.24 7.43
CA GLY A 114 -1.28 1.84 7.81
C GLY A 114 -2.48 1.45 8.68
N LEU A 115 -2.52 0.16 9.05
CA LEU A 115 -3.58 -0.40 9.87
C LEU A 115 -3.64 0.26 11.25
N ASN A 116 -4.85 0.53 11.73
CA ASN A 116 -5.15 0.86 13.12
C ASN A 116 -5.67 -0.39 13.86
N LEU A 117 -4.97 -0.81 14.91
CA LEU A 117 -5.30 -1.99 15.71
C LEU A 117 -6.68 -1.91 16.38
N ALA A 118 -7.23 -0.70 16.56
CA ALA A 118 -8.56 -0.50 17.14
C ALA A 118 -9.69 -0.47 16.10
N LYS A 119 -9.39 -0.55 14.79
CA LYS A 119 -10.37 -0.40 13.71
C LYS A 119 -10.58 -1.72 12.97
N GLU A 120 -11.74 -2.34 13.20
CA GLU A 120 -12.12 -3.61 12.57
C GLU A 120 -12.14 -3.56 11.04
N SER A 121 -12.45 -2.38 10.45
CA SER A 121 -12.45 -2.19 9.00
C SER A 121 -11.08 -2.45 8.36
N ASP A 122 -9.99 -2.09 9.05
CA ASP A 122 -8.64 -2.33 8.52
C ASP A 122 -8.31 -3.82 8.51
N TYR A 123 -8.75 -4.55 9.54
CA TYR A 123 -8.67 -6.01 9.55
C TYR A 123 -9.55 -6.64 8.47
N ALA A 124 -10.73 -6.08 8.20
CA ALA A 124 -11.58 -6.56 7.11
C ALA A 124 -10.88 -6.41 5.75
N VAL A 125 -10.21 -5.29 5.49
CA VAL A 125 -9.39 -5.10 4.28
C VAL A 125 -8.23 -6.10 4.23
N LEU A 126 -7.50 -6.28 5.33
CA LEU A 126 -6.34 -7.17 5.38
C LEU A 126 -6.72 -8.66 5.27
N LEU A 127 -7.85 -9.06 5.83
CA LEU A 127 -8.27 -10.46 5.90
C LEU A 127 -9.20 -10.88 4.76
N ASP A 128 -9.68 -9.94 3.93
CA ASP A 128 -10.47 -10.23 2.73
C ASP A 128 -9.59 -10.76 1.59
N ASN A 129 -8.98 -11.93 1.79
CA ASN A 129 -8.17 -12.58 0.78
C ASN A 129 -8.19 -14.12 0.89
N LYS A 130 -8.29 -14.77 -0.26
CA LYS A 130 -8.14 -16.22 -0.43
C LYS A 130 -7.16 -16.49 -1.58
N LEU A 131 -6.45 -17.60 -1.51
CA LEU A 131 -5.49 -17.98 -2.54
C LEU A 131 -6.20 -18.07 -3.90
N GLY A 132 -5.63 -17.39 -4.91
CA GLY A 132 -6.18 -17.40 -6.26
C GLY A 132 -7.51 -16.64 -6.44
N GLN A 133 -7.99 -15.93 -5.41
CA GLN A 133 -9.32 -15.31 -5.43
C GLN A 133 -9.47 -14.22 -6.47
N ARG A 134 -8.43 -13.39 -6.65
CA ARG A 134 -8.51 -12.20 -7.50
C ARG A 134 -7.36 -12.18 -8.49
N LYS A 135 -7.72 -12.30 -9.77
CA LYS A 135 -6.80 -12.09 -10.89
C LYS A 135 -6.71 -10.62 -11.24
N PHE A 136 -5.51 -10.15 -11.57
CA PHE A 136 -5.25 -8.81 -12.10
C PHE A 136 -3.99 -8.86 -12.95
N ASP A 137 -4.07 -8.36 -14.18
CA ASP A 137 -2.94 -8.26 -15.13
C ASP A 137 -2.13 -9.56 -15.29
N GLY A 138 -2.82 -10.69 -15.50
CA GLY A 138 -2.20 -12.01 -15.66
C GLY A 138 -1.72 -12.69 -14.36
N GLY A 139 -1.63 -11.95 -13.25
CA GLY A 139 -1.26 -12.46 -11.93
C GLY A 139 -2.42 -12.57 -10.94
N TYR A 140 -2.12 -12.94 -9.70
CA TYR A 140 -3.06 -12.90 -8.59
C TYR A 140 -2.67 -11.83 -7.58
N VAL A 141 -3.64 -11.03 -7.14
CA VAL A 141 -3.45 -9.95 -6.18
C VAL A 141 -4.35 -10.13 -4.96
N HIS A 142 -4.01 -9.45 -3.88
CA HIS A 142 -4.76 -9.45 -2.65
C HIS A 142 -6.13 -8.78 -2.86
N ASN A 143 -7.20 -9.53 -2.63
CA ASN A 143 -8.55 -9.08 -2.96
C ASN A 143 -8.99 -7.82 -2.17
N GLY A 144 -8.80 -7.81 -0.85
CA GLY A 144 -9.17 -6.66 0.00
C GLY A 144 -8.39 -5.39 -0.34
N LEU A 145 -7.07 -5.48 -0.51
CA LEU A 145 -6.24 -4.35 -0.94
C LEU A 145 -6.66 -3.80 -2.32
N LEU A 146 -7.00 -4.67 -3.28
CA LEU A 146 -7.47 -4.22 -4.60
C LEU A 146 -8.85 -3.52 -4.50
N LYS A 147 -9.76 -4.04 -3.67
CA LYS A 147 -11.05 -3.38 -3.43
C LYS A 147 -10.85 -2.00 -2.80
N ALA A 148 -10.00 -1.90 -1.77
CA ALA A 148 -9.67 -0.63 -1.15
C ALA A 148 -9.07 0.36 -2.15
N ALA A 149 -8.15 -0.10 -3.00
CA ALA A 149 -7.58 0.72 -4.07
C ALA A 149 -8.66 1.21 -5.05
N GLY A 150 -9.57 0.34 -5.46
CA GLY A 150 -10.72 0.72 -6.29
C GLY A 150 -11.61 1.76 -5.61
N CYS A 151 -11.92 1.59 -4.32
CA CYS A 151 -12.73 2.54 -3.57
C CYS A 151 -12.08 3.92 -3.47
N VAL A 152 -10.77 3.99 -3.27
CA VAL A 152 -10.01 5.26 -3.25
C VAL A 152 -10.03 5.90 -4.64
N LEU A 153 -9.78 5.13 -5.70
CA LEU A 153 -9.82 5.66 -7.05
C LEU A 153 -11.22 6.18 -7.41
N ASP A 154 -12.28 5.43 -7.11
CA ASP A 154 -13.65 5.83 -7.42
C ASP A 154 -14.06 7.09 -6.66
N ALA A 155 -13.61 7.25 -5.41
CA ALA A 155 -13.91 8.43 -4.60
C ALA A 155 -13.17 9.69 -5.08
N GLU A 156 -11.91 9.55 -5.49
CA GLU A 156 -11.03 10.69 -5.76
C GLU A 156 -10.71 10.88 -7.26
N CYS A 157 -11.32 10.10 -8.15
CA CYS A 157 -11.06 10.10 -9.60
C CYS A 157 -11.14 11.50 -10.20
N ASP A 158 -12.24 12.21 -9.92
CA ASP A 158 -12.48 13.54 -10.51
C ASP A 158 -11.48 14.57 -10.00
N VAL A 159 -11.19 14.57 -8.69
CA VAL A 159 -10.21 15.48 -8.07
C VAL A 159 -8.80 15.20 -8.60
N LEU A 160 -8.41 13.92 -8.70
CA LEU A 160 -7.13 13.52 -9.27
C LEU A 160 -7.02 13.93 -10.74
N ARG A 161 -8.08 13.75 -11.54
CA ARG A 161 -8.11 14.17 -12.95
C ARG A 161 -7.90 15.68 -13.06
N GLU A 162 -8.65 16.47 -12.29
CA GLU A 162 -8.54 17.93 -12.29
C GLU A 162 -7.15 18.42 -11.89
N LEU A 163 -6.54 17.82 -10.86
CA LEU A 163 -5.17 18.17 -10.44
C LEU A 163 -4.14 17.82 -11.51
N VAL A 164 -4.27 16.65 -12.15
CA VAL A 164 -3.36 16.21 -13.21
C VAL A 164 -3.43 17.12 -14.44
N GLU A 165 -4.63 17.60 -14.79
CA GLU A 165 -4.84 18.56 -15.88
C GLU A 165 -4.31 19.95 -15.52
N LYS A 166 -4.59 20.41 -14.30
CA LYS A 166 -4.17 21.74 -13.80
C LYS A 166 -2.66 21.84 -13.62
N TYR A 167 -2.00 20.74 -13.26
CA TYR A 167 -0.56 20.68 -13.01
C TYR A 167 0.12 19.66 -13.95
N PRO A 168 0.26 19.98 -15.25
CA PRO A 168 0.77 19.04 -16.26
C PRO A 168 2.25 18.67 -16.07
N ASN A 169 3.00 19.49 -15.34
CA ASN A 169 4.42 19.24 -15.03
C ASN A 169 4.60 18.45 -13.72
N TYR A 170 3.52 18.16 -12.99
CA TYR A 170 3.63 17.50 -11.70
C TYR A 170 3.62 15.98 -11.87
N THR A 171 4.34 15.29 -11.00
CA THR A 171 4.23 13.84 -10.84
C THR A 171 2.98 13.48 -10.04
N LEU A 172 2.48 12.25 -10.20
CA LEU A 172 1.38 11.69 -9.42
C LEU A 172 1.95 10.52 -8.62
N THR A 173 2.10 10.71 -7.32
CA THR A 173 2.78 9.76 -6.44
C THR A 173 1.80 9.16 -5.44
N PHE A 174 1.69 7.83 -5.47
CA PHE A 174 0.97 7.07 -4.45
C PHE A 174 1.95 6.56 -3.41
N THR A 175 1.65 6.75 -2.14
CA THR A 175 2.50 6.26 -1.06
C THR A 175 1.69 5.77 0.11
N GLY A 176 2.30 4.92 0.93
CA GLY A 176 1.66 4.43 2.14
C GLY A 176 2.62 3.61 2.98
N HIS A 177 2.16 3.24 4.17
CA HIS A 177 2.89 2.37 5.10
C HIS A 177 2.08 1.11 5.43
N SER A 178 2.74 -0.05 5.52
CA SER A 178 2.13 -1.31 5.95
C SER A 178 0.89 -1.70 5.13
N LEU A 179 -0.31 -1.66 5.72
CA LEU A 179 -1.56 -1.87 5.00
C LEU A 179 -1.75 -0.85 3.87
N GLY A 180 -1.51 0.44 4.16
CA GLY A 180 -1.66 1.55 3.23
C GLY A 180 -0.71 1.48 2.05
N SER A 181 0.52 1.00 2.24
CA SER A 181 1.43 0.75 1.10
C SER A 181 0.90 -0.32 0.16
N GLY A 182 0.18 -1.31 0.68
CA GLY A 182 -0.43 -2.34 -0.13
C GLY A 182 -1.56 -1.79 -1.01
N VAL A 183 -2.38 -0.91 -0.42
CA VAL A 183 -3.42 -0.16 -1.15
C VAL A 183 -2.79 0.77 -2.19
N ALA A 184 -1.76 1.54 -1.83
CA ALA A 184 -1.08 2.49 -2.72
C ALA A 184 -0.45 1.81 -3.94
N ALA A 185 0.20 0.65 -3.74
CA ALA A 185 0.81 -0.10 -4.83
C ALA A 185 -0.23 -0.65 -5.82
N LEU A 186 -1.33 -1.23 -5.34
CA LEU A 186 -2.40 -1.71 -6.23
C LEU A 186 -3.17 -0.56 -6.88
N LEU A 187 -3.39 0.55 -6.16
CA LEU A 187 -3.96 1.77 -6.72
C LEU A 187 -3.12 2.29 -7.89
N THR A 188 -1.80 2.31 -7.73
CA THR A 188 -0.86 2.69 -8.80
C THR A 188 -1.06 1.80 -10.03
N MET A 189 -1.15 0.48 -9.85
CA MET A 189 -1.38 -0.46 -10.95
C MET A 189 -2.73 -0.23 -11.64
N VAL A 190 -3.80 -0.03 -10.88
CA VAL A 190 -5.13 0.29 -11.42
C VAL A 190 -5.08 1.59 -12.22
N VAL A 191 -4.43 2.63 -11.71
CA VAL A 191 -4.28 3.93 -12.37
C VAL A 191 -3.46 3.81 -13.66
N VAL A 192 -2.35 3.07 -13.66
CA VAL A 192 -1.54 2.83 -14.87
C VAL A 192 -2.34 2.09 -15.96
N HIS A 193 -3.22 1.18 -15.57
CA HIS A 193 -4.12 0.47 -16.49
C HIS A 193 -5.31 1.32 -16.97
N ASN A 194 -5.73 2.34 -16.22
CA ASN A 194 -6.91 3.17 -16.49
C ASN A 194 -6.54 4.66 -16.65
N ARG A 195 -5.43 4.96 -17.34
CA ARG A 195 -4.90 6.34 -17.49
C ARG A 195 -5.86 7.28 -18.20
N ASP A 196 -6.73 6.74 -19.04
CA ASP A 196 -7.82 7.46 -19.70
C ASP A 196 -8.77 8.15 -18.71
N LYS A 197 -8.94 7.58 -17.50
CA LYS A 197 -9.75 8.19 -16.44
C LYS A 197 -9.08 9.40 -15.77
N LEU A 198 -7.75 9.49 -15.83
CA LEU A 198 -6.95 10.57 -15.24
C LEU A 198 -6.27 11.41 -16.33
N ALA A 199 -7.09 11.93 -17.25
CA ALA A 199 -6.67 12.85 -18.31
C ALA A 199 -5.50 12.34 -19.18
N ASN A 200 -5.41 11.03 -19.39
CA ASN A 200 -4.35 10.38 -20.16
C ASN A 200 -2.94 10.72 -19.68
N ILE A 201 -2.74 10.85 -18.37
CA ILE A 201 -1.44 11.10 -17.76
C ILE A 201 -0.34 10.18 -18.34
N ASP A 202 0.84 10.76 -18.61
CA ASP A 202 2.00 9.96 -19.03
C ASP A 202 2.36 8.97 -17.91
N ARG A 203 2.53 7.69 -18.28
CA ARG A 203 2.94 6.63 -17.37
C ARG A 203 4.21 7.00 -16.59
N LYS A 204 5.15 7.75 -17.20
CA LYS A 204 6.40 8.17 -16.55
C LYS A 204 6.19 9.13 -15.37
N ARG A 205 5.04 9.82 -15.33
CA ARG A 205 4.68 10.73 -14.23
C ARG A 205 4.07 10.01 -13.03
N ILE A 206 3.63 8.77 -13.20
CA ILE A 206 3.01 7.98 -12.13
C ILE A 206 4.10 7.25 -11.34
N ARG A 207 4.13 7.44 -10.02
CA ARG A 207 5.12 6.83 -9.11
C ARG A 207 4.45 6.17 -7.93
N CYS A 208 5.14 5.19 -7.34
CA CYS A 208 4.71 4.55 -6.10
C CYS A 208 5.89 4.34 -5.16
N TYR A 209 5.72 4.75 -3.90
CA TYR A 209 6.66 4.46 -2.81
C TYR A 209 5.93 3.69 -1.72
N ALA A 210 6.15 2.39 -1.66
CA ALA A 210 5.50 1.47 -0.74
C ALA A 210 6.42 1.18 0.46
N ILE A 211 6.10 1.73 1.63
CA ILE A 211 6.94 1.62 2.83
C ILE A 211 6.48 0.44 3.70
N ALA A 212 7.36 -0.54 3.93
CA ALA A 212 7.06 -1.77 4.65
C ALA A 212 5.80 -2.51 4.13
N PRO A 213 5.72 -2.83 2.82
CA PRO A 213 4.49 -3.33 2.21
C PRO A 213 4.07 -4.71 2.71
N ALA A 214 2.76 -4.86 2.92
CA ALA A 214 2.13 -6.18 2.97
C ALA A 214 2.30 -6.89 1.63
N ARG A 215 2.35 -8.22 1.64
CA ARG A 215 2.45 -9.02 0.42
C ARG A 215 1.23 -8.79 -0.47
N LEU A 216 1.47 -8.30 -1.68
CA LEU A 216 0.43 -7.85 -2.62
C LEU A 216 -0.18 -8.95 -3.46
N GLY A 217 0.56 -10.02 -3.73
CA GLY A 217 0.16 -11.02 -4.72
C GLY A 217 1.19 -12.11 -4.95
N ALA A 218 0.92 -12.91 -5.98
CA ALA A 218 1.83 -13.90 -6.51
C ALA A 218 1.66 -13.96 -8.04
N CYS A 219 2.78 -13.99 -8.77
CA CYS A 219 2.76 -14.47 -10.15
C CYS A 219 2.54 -15.98 -10.13
N PRO A 220 1.72 -16.53 -11.05
CA PRO A 220 1.82 -17.96 -11.35
C PRO A 220 3.27 -18.26 -11.77
N GLU A 221 3.87 -19.31 -11.20
CA GLU A 221 5.10 -19.85 -11.78
C GLU A 221 4.76 -20.34 -13.20
N GLU A 222 5.55 -19.92 -14.19
CA GLU A 222 5.49 -20.48 -15.55
C GLU A 222 5.93 -21.95 -15.56
#